data_AF-A0A9P3G260-F1
#
_entry.id   AF-A0A9P3G260-F1
#
_cell.length_a   1.000
_cell.length_b   1.000
_cell.length_c   1.000
_cell.angle_alpha   90.00
_cell.angle_beta   90.00
_cell.angle_gamma   90.00
#
_symmetry.space_group_name_H-M   'P 1'
#
loop_
_entity.id
_entity.type
_entity.pdbx_description
1 polymer ?
#
loop_
_entity_poly.entity_id
_entity_poly.type
_entity_poly.pdbx_seq_one_letter_code
_entity_poly.pdbx_strand_id
1 'polypeptide(L)'
;MLRYHLTRDHADVQTSWRVENGLPQYTFHLPEPVPAEDSESEEEEEDLVEEPSAVPESSDGELEYLDPPPEPPSPSHSPPDSPVISRSRTPAAVEAAQKQRHPSPMQVDESDTGVDTTSPFSRAHTTTSTSATTLAAAPSQTLSVIPKHEYEEAVLPREATPRKSPPRTPRTGLSAAGELVPPPVLNPLGPAAEPPLESCRPGGPKIYDLLNELPLEPYGVLEWTIVDREEEIFEFADVLDEDKVMMALWNRWIFFNRVSFVFNREDGTCRAGVQRFIDANYAMIHRAAGWAALRAFLIILTGNRFINIRDVLKLLDHYDRLVKRKEWYK
;
A
#
# COMPACT_ATOMS: atom_id res chain seq x y z
N MET A 1 -22.31 5.04 11.38
CA MET A 1 -21.23 4.07 11.11
C MET A 1 -20.50 3.67 12.39
N LEU A 2 -19.98 4.61 13.20
CA LEU A 2 -19.28 4.31 14.47
C LEU A 2 -20.08 3.41 15.43
N ARG A 3 -21.36 3.70 15.67
CA ARG A 3 -22.24 2.88 16.51
C ARG A 3 -22.32 1.42 16.05
N TYR A 4 -22.34 1.17 14.74
CA TYR A 4 -22.44 -0.17 14.16
C TYR A 4 -21.16 -0.97 14.41
N HIS A 5 -19.98 -0.35 14.23
CA HIS A 5 -18.71 -0.99 14.54
C HIS A 5 -18.56 -1.34 16.02
N LEU A 6 -18.89 -0.40 16.91
CA LEU A 6 -18.80 -0.62 18.35
C LEU A 6 -19.72 -1.77 18.81
N THR A 7 -20.95 -1.83 18.30
CA THR A 7 -21.87 -2.93 18.66
C THR A 7 -21.45 -4.29 18.11
N ARG A 8 -20.66 -4.34 17.03
CA ARG A 8 -20.32 -5.58 16.34
C ARG A 8 -18.99 -6.16 16.82
N ASP A 9 -17.98 -5.31 16.96
CA ASP A 9 -16.60 -5.73 17.17
C ASP A 9 -16.12 -5.47 18.61
N HIS A 10 -16.88 -4.71 19.43
CA HIS A 10 -16.52 -4.31 20.79
C HIS A 10 -17.71 -4.40 21.75
N ALA A 11 -18.26 -5.62 21.92
CA ALA A 11 -19.42 -5.87 22.78
C ALA A 11 -19.18 -5.53 24.27
N ASP A 12 -17.91 -5.43 24.66
CA ASP A 12 -17.42 -5.07 25.99
C ASP A 12 -17.39 -3.56 26.26
N VAL A 13 -17.40 -2.72 25.22
CA VAL A 13 -17.31 -1.25 25.37
C VAL A 13 -18.70 -0.63 25.49
N GLN A 14 -19.03 -0.12 26.67
CA GLN A 14 -20.26 0.65 26.87
C GLN A 14 -20.09 2.07 26.33
N THR A 15 -21.01 2.52 25.48
CA THR A 15 -20.98 3.85 24.89
C THR A 15 -22.22 4.67 25.24
N SER A 16 -21.99 5.93 25.61
CA SER A 16 -23.06 6.91 25.81
C SER A 16 -22.75 8.19 25.03
N TRP A 17 -23.80 8.84 24.50
CA TRP A 17 -23.67 10.13 23.82
C TRP A 17 -24.66 11.12 24.43
N ARG A 18 -24.18 12.35 24.65
CA ARG A 18 -25.00 13.46 25.13
C ARG A 18 -24.66 14.71 24.33
N VAL A 19 -25.63 15.62 24.19
CA VAL A 19 -25.38 16.94 23.60
C VAL A 19 -25.29 17.92 24.74
N GLU A 20 -24.11 18.50 24.95
CA GLU A 20 -23.86 19.48 26.00
C GLU A 20 -23.41 20.78 25.33
N ASN A 21 -24.11 21.88 25.62
CA ASN A 21 -23.85 23.19 24.99
C ASN A 21 -23.91 23.18 23.44
N GLY A 22 -24.77 22.33 22.86
CA GLY A 22 -24.91 22.20 21.40
C GLY A 22 -23.77 21.43 20.72
N LEU A 23 -22.81 20.92 21.48
CA LEU A 23 -21.74 20.06 20.98
C LEU A 23 -22.02 18.59 21.34
N PRO A 24 -21.86 17.65 20.40
CA PRO A 24 -21.98 16.23 20.70
C PRO A 24 -20.76 15.79 21.52
N GLN A 25 -21.02 15.20 22.69
CA GLN A 25 -20.02 14.59 23.55
C GLN A 25 -20.22 13.06 23.56
N TYR A 26 -19.15 12.34 23.28
CA TYR A 26 -19.12 10.88 23.26
C TYR A 26 -18.30 10.39 24.47
N THR A 27 -18.88 9.48 25.26
CA THR A 27 -18.19 8.88 26.41
C THR A 27 -18.11 7.37 26.20
N PHE A 28 -16.90 6.84 26.32
CA PHE A 28 -16.60 5.41 26.20
C PHE A 28 -16.21 4.91 27.58
N HIS A 29 -16.94 3.91 28.08
CA HIS A 29 -16.62 3.21 29.31
C HIS A 29 -15.96 1.89 28.94
N LEU A 30 -14.65 1.80 29.19
CA LEU A 30 -13.95 0.52 29.12
C LEU A 30 -14.25 -0.25 30.41
N PRO A 31 -14.49 -1.57 30.34
CA PRO A 31 -14.61 -2.38 31.53
C PRO A 31 -13.33 -2.29 32.36
N GLU A 32 -13.46 -2.23 33.68
CA GLU A 32 -12.28 -2.33 34.55
C GLU A 32 -11.58 -3.66 34.25
N PRO A 33 -10.24 -3.66 34.07
CA PRO A 33 -9.51 -4.89 33.85
C PRO A 33 -9.77 -5.80 35.05
N VAL A 34 -10.43 -6.93 34.81
CA VAL A 34 -10.61 -7.96 35.83
C VAL A 34 -9.20 -8.35 36.25
N PRO A 35 -8.82 -8.18 37.53
CA PRO A 35 -7.52 -8.64 37.99
C PRO A 35 -7.42 -10.11 37.59
N ALA A 36 -6.39 -10.45 36.81
CA ALA A 36 -6.13 -11.83 36.44
C ALA A 36 -6.05 -12.59 37.77
N GLU A 37 -7.06 -13.41 38.06
CA GLU A 37 -6.92 -14.38 39.13
C GLU A 37 -5.74 -15.24 38.71
N ASP A 38 -4.68 -15.20 39.50
CA ASP A 38 -3.47 -15.99 39.30
C ASP A 38 -3.92 -17.46 39.21
N SER A 39 -4.07 -17.95 37.97
CA SER A 39 -4.43 -19.32 37.66
C SER A 39 -3.19 -20.18 37.87
N GLU A 40 -2.81 -20.32 39.14
CA GLU A 40 -1.87 -21.33 39.60
C GLU A 40 -2.54 -22.70 39.47
N SER A 41 -2.21 -23.43 38.41
CA SER A 41 -2.15 -24.90 38.30
C SER A 41 -2.70 -25.39 36.95
N GLU A 42 -1.83 -25.50 35.94
CA GLU A 42 -1.97 -26.56 34.95
C GLU A 42 -0.79 -27.49 35.16
N GLU A 43 -1.07 -28.60 35.84
CA GLU A 43 -0.17 -29.74 35.97
C GLU A 43 0.01 -30.36 34.58
N GLU A 44 1.27 -30.58 34.21
CA GLU A 44 1.70 -31.28 33.01
C GLU A 44 1.16 -32.72 33.03
N GLU A 45 0.08 -33.00 32.30
CA GLU A 45 -0.27 -34.38 31.92
C GLU A 45 0.54 -34.78 30.67
N GLU A 46 1.48 -35.70 30.88
CA GLU A 46 2.26 -36.38 29.86
C GLU A 46 1.34 -37.22 28.95
N ASP A 47 1.24 -36.81 27.68
CA ASP A 47 0.40 -37.48 26.69
C ASP A 47 1.09 -38.79 26.21
N LEU A 48 0.49 -39.90 26.61
CA LEU A 48 0.86 -41.27 26.27
C LEU A 48 0.46 -41.58 24.83
N VAL A 49 1.42 -42.11 24.08
CA VAL A 49 1.27 -42.57 22.69
C VAL A 49 0.20 -43.67 22.59
N GLU A 50 -0.99 -43.37 22.06
CA GLU A 50 -1.98 -44.37 21.64
C GLU A 50 -1.96 -44.60 20.12
N GLU A 51 -1.86 -45.87 19.75
CA GLU A 51 -1.91 -46.40 18.38
C GLU A 51 -3.23 -46.07 17.65
N PRO A 52 -3.20 -45.85 16.33
CA PRO A 52 -4.42 -45.67 15.53
C PRO A 52 -5.13 -47.01 15.29
N SER A 53 -6.24 -47.22 16.01
CA SER A 53 -7.19 -48.32 15.78
C SER A 53 -8.27 -47.94 14.77
N ALA A 54 -8.40 -48.79 13.75
CA ALA A 54 -9.53 -49.07 12.86
C ALA A 54 -10.60 -47.99 12.62
N VAL A 55 -10.66 -47.55 11.36
CA VAL A 55 -11.75 -46.79 10.71
C VAL A 55 -13.08 -47.57 10.80
N PRO A 56 -14.16 -47.01 11.37
CA PRO A 56 -15.51 -47.49 11.15
C PRO A 56 -16.15 -46.80 9.93
N GLU A 57 -16.66 -47.62 9.01
CA GLU A 57 -17.61 -47.22 7.98
C GLU A 57 -18.86 -46.60 8.63
N SER A 58 -19.18 -45.35 8.24
CA SER A 58 -20.43 -44.65 8.59
C SER A 58 -20.87 -43.90 7.33
N SER A 59 -21.82 -44.48 6.59
CA SER A 59 -23.24 -44.15 6.65
C SER A 59 -23.56 -42.94 5.77
N ASP A 60 -23.99 -43.25 4.54
CA ASP A 60 -24.61 -42.33 3.58
C ASP A 60 -25.76 -41.55 4.26
N GLY A 61 -25.44 -40.32 4.65
CA GLY A 61 -26.43 -39.32 5.05
C GLY A 61 -27.07 -38.72 3.81
N GLU A 62 -28.30 -39.13 3.55
CA GLU A 62 -29.24 -38.55 2.59
C GLU A 62 -29.37 -37.03 2.85
N LEU A 63 -28.73 -36.22 1.99
CA LEU A 63 -28.88 -34.77 1.99
C LEU A 63 -30.28 -34.42 1.48
N GLU A 64 -31.18 -34.10 2.41
CA GLU A 64 -32.49 -33.52 2.16
C GLU A 64 -32.31 -32.17 1.42
N TYR A 65 -32.55 -32.19 0.11
CA TYR A 65 -32.57 -31.00 -0.74
C TYR A 65 -33.76 -30.13 -0.33
N LEU A 66 -33.47 -29.03 0.36
CA LEU A 66 -34.42 -27.95 0.53
C LEU A 66 -34.63 -27.26 -0.82
N ASP A 67 -35.87 -27.31 -1.31
CA ASP A 67 -36.30 -26.65 -2.55
C ASP A 67 -35.98 -25.14 -2.51
N PRO A 68 -35.37 -24.58 -3.56
CA PRO A 68 -35.10 -23.16 -3.63
C PRO A 68 -36.42 -22.36 -3.70
N PRO A 69 -36.47 -21.17 -3.08
CA PRO A 69 -37.66 -20.32 -3.09
C PRO A 69 -38.02 -19.88 -4.52
N PRO A 70 -39.32 -19.72 -4.84
CA PRO A 70 -39.79 -19.37 -6.17
C PRO A 70 -39.25 -18.01 -6.62
N GLU A 71 -38.68 -17.99 -7.84
CA GLU A 71 -38.19 -16.76 -8.47
C GLU A 71 -39.31 -15.73 -8.68
N PRO A 72 -39.07 -14.45 -8.38
CA PRO A 72 -40.01 -13.39 -8.69
C PRO A 72 -40.16 -13.20 -10.21
N PRO A 73 -41.37 -12.82 -10.69
CA PRO A 73 -41.64 -12.71 -12.11
C PRO A 73 -40.75 -11.66 -12.78
N SER A 74 -40.05 -12.08 -13.83
CA SER A 74 -39.21 -11.22 -14.66
C SER A 74 -40.06 -10.10 -15.30
N PRO A 75 -39.67 -8.82 -15.17
CA PRO A 75 -40.36 -7.74 -15.87
C PRO A 75 -40.07 -7.82 -17.37
N SER A 76 -41.12 -8.15 -18.13
CA SER A 76 -41.14 -8.04 -19.59
C SER A 76 -41.07 -6.57 -19.99
N HIS A 77 -39.86 -6.12 -20.35
CA HIS A 77 -39.64 -4.82 -20.96
C HIS A 77 -39.55 -4.97 -22.48
N SER A 78 -40.65 -4.66 -23.15
CA SER A 78 -40.67 -4.34 -24.59
C SER A 78 -39.87 -3.05 -24.84
N PRO A 79 -39.01 -2.99 -25.88
CA PRO A 79 -38.33 -1.75 -26.25
C PRO A 79 -39.31 -0.80 -26.96
N PRO A 80 -39.36 0.50 -26.60
CA PRO A 80 -40.04 1.50 -27.41
C PRO A 80 -39.17 1.90 -28.61
N ASP A 81 -39.84 1.98 -29.77
CA ASP A 81 -39.30 2.49 -31.03
C ASP A 81 -38.61 3.85 -30.84
N SER A 82 -37.37 3.95 -31.30
CA SER A 82 -36.64 5.21 -31.41
C SER A 82 -36.92 5.86 -32.76
N PRO A 83 -37.32 7.15 -32.81
CA PRO A 83 -37.50 7.85 -34.07
C PRO A 83 -36.15 8.27 -34.67
N VAL A 84 -36.03 8.02 -35.96
CA VAL A 84 -34.98 8.51 -36.86
C VAL A 84 -35.00 10.03 -36.88
N ILE A 85 -33.95 10.68 -36.37
CA ILE A 85 -33.68 12.09 -36.65
C ILE A 85 -32.49 12.17 -37.60
N SER A 86 -32.82 12.25 -38.88
CA SER A 86 -31.98 12.85 -39.91
C SER A 86 -31.92 14.35 -39.69
N ARG A 87 -30.73 14.96 -39.58
CA ARG A 87 -30.49 16.35 -39.97
C ARG A 87 -29.01 16.65 -40.18
N SER A 88 -28.65 16.64 -41.47
CA SER A 88 -27.98 17.71 -42.21
C SER A 88 -26.71 18.35 -41.62
N ARG A 89 -25.58 17.97 -42.24
CA ARG A 89 -24.40 18.81 -42.44
C ARG A 89 -24.74 20.08 -43.22
N THR A 90 -24.21 21.23 -42.82
CA THR A 90 -23.39 22.14 -43.67
C THR A 90 -22.71 23.23 -42.84
N PRO A 91 -21.60 23.81 -43.35
CA PRO A 91 -20.66 24.64 -42.59
C PRO A 91 -20.84 26.14 -42.86
N ALA A 92 -20.42 26.99 -41.92
CA ALA A 92 -19.85 28.31 -42.25
C ALA A 92 -19.17 28.93 -41.04
N ALA A 93 -17.95 29.39 -41.28
CA ALA A 93 -17.23 30.35 -40.47
C ALA A 93 -18.02 31.66 -40.32
N VAL A 94 -18.10 32.21 -39.11
CA VAL A 94 -18.14 33.66 -38.91
C VAL A 94 -17.30 34.00 -37.69
N GLU A 95 -16.36 34.88 -37.98
CA GLU A 95 -15.34 35.51 -37.17
C GLU A 95 -15.94 36.65 -36.33
N ALA A 96 -15.15 37.09 -35.34
CA ALA A 96 -15.18 38.40 -34.68
C ALA A 96 -15.94 38.58 -33.34
N ALA A 97 -15.08 38.87 -32.34
CA ALA A 97 -15.24 39.85 -31.26
C ALA A 97 -16.24 39.56 -30.13
N GLN A 98 -15.72 39.19 -28.95
CA GLN A 98 -15.90 40.04 -27.76
C GLN A 98 -15.06 39.63 -26.54
N LYS A 99 -14.28 40.63 -26.09
CA LYS A 99 -14.04 41.03 -24.70
C LYS A 99 -13.09 40.19 -23.84
N GLN A 100 -11.86 40.71 -23.79
CA GLN A 100 -10.90 40.59 -22.70
C GLN A 100 -11.57 40.71 -21.31
N ARG A 101 -11.27 39.76 -20.43
CA ARG A 101 -11.29 39.96 -18.97
C ARG A 101 -9.96 39.48 -18.42
N HIS A 102 -9.11 40.44 -18.07
CA HIS A 102 -7.95 40.21 -17.21
C HIS A 102 -8.44 39.99 -15.76
N PRO A 103 -7.97 38.96 -15.04
CA PRO A 103 -8.08 38.94 -13.59
C PRO A 103 -7.04 39.91 -13.00
N SER A 104 -7.52 40.86 -12.20
CA SER A 104 -6.68 41.74 -11.38
C SER A 104 -6.05 40.96 -10.22
N PRO A 105 -4.87 41.38 -9.73
CA PRO A 105 -4.19 40.75 -8.61
C PRO A 105 -4.91 41.05 -7.29
N MET A 106 -5.12 40.00 -6.47
CA MET A 106 -5.51 40.15 -5.07
C MET A 106 -4.37 40.83 -4.31
N GLN A 107 -4.61 42.05 -3.85
CA GLN A 107 -3.82 42.67 -2.81
C GLN A 107 -4.20 42.01 -1.48
N VAL A 108 -3.22 41.45 -0.79
CA VAL A 108 -3.34 40.98 0.59
C VAL A 108 -3.05 42.20 1.46
N ASP A 109 -4.07 42.64 2.19
CA ASP A 109 -3.98 43.73 3.15
C ASP A 109 -3.39 43.16 4.45
N GLU A 110 -2.15 43.57 4.76
CA GLU A 110 -1.50 43.35 6.05
C GLU A 110 -2.14 44.30 7.06
N SER A 111 -3.10 43.79 7.84
CA SER A 111 -3.65 44.50 8.98
C SER A 111 -3.28 43.79 10.28
N ASP A 112 -2.16 44.29 10.79
CA ASP A 112 -1.74 44.36 12.18
C ASP A 112 -2.92 44.43 13.17
N THR A 113 -3.11 43.37 13.94
CA THR A 113 -3.78 43.45 15.25
C THR A 113 -3.01 42.60 16.24
N GLY A 114 -2.00 43.23 16.84
CA GLY A 114 -1.46 42.80 18.11
C GLY A 114 -2.55 42.75 19.18
N VAL A 115 -2.71 41.59 19.80
CA VAL A 115 -3.35 41.47 21.11
C VAL A 115 -2.44 40.62 21.99
N ASP A 116 -1.73 41.33 22.86
CA ASP A 116 -1.10 40.79 24.04
C ASP A 116 -2.14 40.02 24.88
N THR A 117 -1.85 38.76 25.19
CA THR A 117 -2.47 38.07 26.32
C THR A 117 -1.40 37.30 27.06
N THR A 118 -0.76 38.02 27.98
CA THR A 118 -0.04 37.50 29.13
C THR A 118 -0.97 36.71 30.05
N SER A 119 -0.67 35.45 30.35
CA SER A 119 -0.78 34.90 31.71
C SER A 119 -0.04 33.57 31.85
N PRO A 120 0.62 33.29 33.00
CA PRO A 120 1.55 32.19 33.17
C PRO A 120 0.87 30.96 33.77
N PHE A 121 1.24 29.77 33.31
CA PHE A 121 1.05 28.56 34.11
C PHE A 121 2.26 27.64 33.95
N SER A 122 3.17 27.77 34.92
CA SER A 122 4.15 26.74 35.25
C SER A 122 3.43 25.44 35.58
N ARG A 123 3.71 24.37 34.85
CA ARG A 123 3.32 23.02 35.24
C ARG A 123 4.57 22.19 35.46
N ALA A 124 4.69 21.75 36.71
CA ALA A 124 5.81 21.03 37.27
C ALA A 124 6.13 19.73 36.53
N HIS A 125 7.42 19.45 36.38
CA HIS A 125 7.95 18.14 36.03
C HIS A 125 7.81 17.22 37.25
N THR A 126 6.96 16.21 37.14
CA THR A 126 6.94 15.08 38.08
C THR A 126 7.91 14.03 37.56
N THR A 127 9.11 13.97 38.14
CA THR A 127 10.04 12.86 37.96
C THR A 127 9.63 11.71 38.87
N THR A 128 8.98 10.70 38.31
CA THR A 128 8.74 9.45 39.03
C THR A 128 10.00 8.60 38.94
N SER A 129 10.74 8.57 40.05
CA SER A 129 11.90 7.72 40.31
C SER A 129 11.45 6.27 40.46
N THR A 130 11.70 5.43 39.46
CA THR A 130 11.52 3.98 39.58
C THR A 130 12.76 3.38 40.22
N SER A 131 12.62 2.96 41.47
CA SER A 131 13.66 2.26 42.23
C SER A 131 14.01 0.93 41.55
N ALA A 132 15.31 0.73 41.35
CA ALA A 132 15.89 -0.53 40.90
C ALA A 132 15.77 -1.58 42.00
N THR A 133 14.99 -2.63 41.75
CA THR A 133 15.03 -3.86 42.54
C THR A 133 16.04 -4.79 41.88
N THR A 134 17.25 -4.81 42.44
CA THR A 134 18.27 -5.85 42.25
C THR A 134 17.72 -7.19 42.73
N LEU A 135 17.36 -8.07 41.80
CA LEU A 135 17.18 -9.50 42.07
C LEU A 135 18.37 -10.27 41.48
N ALA A 136 18.86 -11.18 42.31
CA ALA A 136 20.09 -11.92 42.16
C ALA A 136 20.11 -12.78 40.90
N ALA A 137 21.22 -12.70 40.17
CA ALA A 137 21.55 -13.57 39.05
C ALA A 137 21.71 -15.02 39.55
N ALA A 138 20.84 -15.90 39.09
CA ALA A 138 21.09 -17.33 39.09
C ALA A 138 22.03 -17.66 37.91
N PRO A 139 23.03 -18.55 38.08
CA PRO A 139 23.90 -18.94 36.99
C PRO A 139 23.16 -19.88 36.02
N SER A 140 22.63 -19.32 34.92
CA SER A 140 22.18 -20.13 33.79
C SER A 140 23.38 -20.82 33.15
N GLN A 141 23.36 -22.15 33.22
CA GLN A 141 24.30 -23.03 32.51
C GLN A 141 24.00 -22.94 31.01
N THR A 142 24.74 -22.10 30.29
CA THR A 142 24.79 -22.10 28.83
C THR A 142 25.42 -23.40 28.34
N LEU A 143 24.59 -24.36 27.95
CA LEU A 143 25.00 -25.48 27.11
C LEU A 143 25.32 -24.93 25.71
N SER A 144 26.61 -24.71 25.44
CA SER A 144 27.10 -24.42 24.10
C SER A 144 26.97 -25.67 23.24
N VAL A 145 25.85 -25.83 22.54
CA VAL A 145 25.74 -26.80 21.45
C VAL A 145 26.53 -26.24 20.28
N ILE A 146 27.80 -26.66 20.17
CA ILE A 146 28.63 -26.45 18.98
C ILE A 146 28.14 -27.49 17.95
N PRO A 147 27.48 -27.09 16.85
CA PRO A 147 27.18 -28.02 15.78
C PRO A 147 28.53 -28.32 15.09
N LYS A 148 29.10 -29.49 15.36
CA LYS A 148 30.18 -30.05 14.55
C LYS A 148 29.60 -30.48 13.21
N HIS A 149 29.40 -29.51 12.32
CA HIS A 149 29.12 -29.78 10.93
C HIS A 149 30.48 -29.93 10.22
N GLU A 150 31.06 -31.13 10.32
CA GLU A 150 32.19 -31.55 9.48
C GLU A 150 31.69 -31.75 8.05
N TYR A 151 31.53 -30.65 7.32
CA TYR A 151 31.50 -30.68 5.87
C TYR A 151 32.89 -30.27 5.41
N GLU A 152 33.66 -31.28 5.05
CA GLU A 152 34.96 -31.18 4.38
C GLU A 152 34.69 -30.67 2.94
N GLU A 153 34.22 -29.43 2.82
CA GLU A 153 34.10 -28.75 1.55
C GLU A 153 35.50 -28.30 1.15
N ALA A 154 36.03 -28.91 0.09
CA ALA A 154 37.33 -28.59 -0.46
C ALA A 154 37.38 -27.10 -0.84
N VAL A 155 37.88 -26.26 0.08
CA VAL A 155 38.10 -24.83 -0.11
C VAL A 155 39.18 -24.68 -1.15
N LEU A 156 38.79 -24.64 -2.42
CA LEU A 156 39.66 -24.22 -3.49
C LEU A 156 40.12 -22.78 -3.19
N PRO A 157 41.44 -22.49 -3.20
CA PRO A 157 41.95 -21.15 -2.95
C PRO A 157 41.38 -20.21 -4.02
N ARG A 158 40.37 -19.43 -3.64
CA ARG A 158 39.81 -18.39 -4.49
C ARG A 158 40.86 -17.28 -4.52
N GLU A 159 41.77 -17.34 -5.50
CA GLU A 159 42.72 -16.27 -5.76
C GLU A 159 41.95 -14.98 -6.02
N ALA A 160 41.82 -14.17 -4.96
CA ALA A 160 41.25 -12.83 -5.01
C ALA A 160 42.24 -11.92 -5.74
N THR A 161 42.31 -12.05 -7.07
CA THR A 161 42.97 -11.04 -7.89
C THR A 161 42.15 -9.75 -7.77
N PRO A 162 42.69 -8.66 -7.20
CA PRO A 162 41.96 -7.42 -7.06
C PRO A 162 41.87 -6.78 -8.44
N ARG A 163 40.83 -7.14 -9.21
CA ARG A 163 40.47 -6.43 -10.42
C ARG A 163 40.02 -5.04 -9.99
N LYS A 164 40.90 -4.05 -10.16
CA LYS A 164 40.57 -2.61 -10.15
C LYS A 164 39.69 -2.29 -11.36
N SER A 165 38.44 -2.77 -11.36
CA SER A 165 37.42 -2.15 -12.19
C SER A 165 37.18 -0.73 -11.67
N PRO A 166 37.08 0.28 -12.55
CA PRO A 166 36.70 1.62 -12.12
C PRO A 166 35.39 1.56 -11.32
N PRO A 167 35.22 2.44 -10.31
CA PRO A 167 33.99 2.47 -9.50
C PRO A 167 32.80 2.65 -10.44
N ARG A 168 31.88 1.68 -10.43
CA ARG A 168 30.64 1.74 -11.20
C ARG A 168 29.80 2.86 -10.59
N THR A 169 29.31 3.80 -11.39
CA THR A 169 28.25 4.72 -10.96
C THR A 169 26.92 4.08 -11.33
N PRO A 170 26.04 3.73 -10.36
CA PRO A 170 24.77 3.09 -10.67
C PRO A 170 23.90 4.06 -11.48
N ARG A 171 23.16 3.51 -12.44
CA ARG A 171 22.20 4.31 -13.21
C ARG A 171 21.03 4.65 -12.30
N THR A 172 20.77 5.93 -12.03
CA THR A 172 19.62 6.35 -11.22
C THR A 172 18.30 6.35 -12.01
N GLY A 173 18.37 6.21 -13.34
CA GLY A 173 17.24 6.42 -14.25
C GLY A 173 16.87 7.90 -14.46
N LEU A 174 17.65 8.83 -13.89
CA LEU A 174 17.50 10.28 -14.03
C LEU A 174 18.80 10.90 -14.55
N SER A 175 18.68 11.97 -15.34
CA SER A 175 19.80 12.80 -15.76
C SER A 175 20.22 13.71 -14.61
N ALA A 176 21.37 14.38 -14.75
CA ALA A 176 21.81 15.40 -13.77
C ALA A 176 20.82 16.57 -13.63
N ALA A 177 19.96 16.80 -14.63
CA ALA A 177 18.89 17.79 -14.61
C ALA A 177 17.57 17.25 -14.01
N GLY A 178 17.54 15.99 -13.55
CA GLY A 178 16.33 15.34 -13.04
C GLY A 178 15.38 14.85 -14.14
N GLU A 179 15.81 14.79 -15.40
CA GLU A 179 14.99 14.30 -16.50
C GLU A 179 15.05 12.77 -16.59
N LEU A 180 13.96 12.12 -17.01
CA LEU A 180 13.92 10.66 -17.17
C LEU A 180 14.88 10.21 -18.28
N VAL A 181 15.75 9.24 -17.95
CA VAL A 181 16.67 8.62 -18.91
C VAL A 181 16.03 7.35 -19.47
N PRO A 182 16.18 7.04 -20.77
CA PRO A 182 15.65 5.80 -21.33
C PRO A 182 16.23 4.56 -20.62
N PRO A 183 15.50 3.42 -20.58
CA PRO A 183 16.00 2.18 -20.04
C PRO A 183 17.23 1.66 -20.81
N PRO A 184 17.86 0.56 -20.37
CA PRO A 184 18.90 -0.08 -21.17
C PRO A 184 18.33 -0.60 -22.51
N VAL A 185 19.07 -0.45 -23.61
CA VAL A 185 18.67 -0.96 -24.94
C VAL A 185 18.42 -2.47 -24.93
N LEU A 186 19.16 -3.21 -24.09
CA LEU A 186 19.00 -4.65 -23.91
C LEU A 186 17.69 -5.03 -23.21
N ASN A 187 17.13 -4.13 -22.41
CA ASN A 187 15.85 -4.32 -21.72
C ASN A 187 15.01 -3.04 -21.76
N PRO A 188 14.42 -2.68 -22.92
CA PRO A 188 13.72 -1.42 -23.10
C PRO A 188 12.37 -1.35 -22.37
N LEU A 189 11.91 -2.48 -21.81
CA LEU A 189 10.66 -2.59 -21.05
C LEU A 189 10.88 -2.64 -19.53
N GLY A 190 12.12 -2.85 -19.10
CA GLY A 190 12.49 -2.95 -17.70
C GLY A 190 12.73 -1.60 -17.02
N PRO A 191 13.27 -1.63 -15.80
CA PRO A 191 13.60 -0.42 -15.05
C PRO A 191 14.69 0.38 -15.75
N ALA A 192 14.60 1.71 -15.66
CA ALA A 192 15.64 2.59 -16.18
C ALA A 192 16.84 2.76 -15.24
N ALA A 193 16.61 2.51 -13.96
CA ALA A 193 17.63 2.53 -12.93
C ALA A 193 18.24 1.14 -12.72
N GLU A 194 19.45 1.15 -12.18
CA GLU A 194 20.09 0.00 -11.56
C GLU A 194 19.93 0.13 -10.03
N PRO A 195 19.98 -0.99 -9.29
CA PRO A 195 20.03 -0.95 -7.84
C PRO A 195 21.11 0.04 -7.34
N PRO A 196 20.83 0.85 -6.31
CA PRO A 196 21.82 1.70 -5.64
C PRO A 196 23.02 0.86 -5.19
N LEU A 197 24.22 1.43 -5.00
CA LEU A 197 25.35 0.63 -4.50
C LEU A 197 25.34 0.45 -2.98
N GLU A 198 24.64 1.32 -2.26
CA GLU A 198 24.74 1.48 -0.80
C GLU A 198 23.55 0.86 -0.06
N SER A 199 23.16 -0.37 -0.41
CA SER A 199 22.15 -1.10 0.37
C SER A 199 22.79 -1.92 1.47
N CYS A 200 22.28 -1.78 2.69
CA CYS A 200 22.69 -2.58 3.84
C CYS A 200 21.83 -3.84 4.02
N ARG A 201 20.91 -4.14 3.10
CA ARG A 201 20.04 -5.32 3.21
C ARG A 201 20.85 -6.62 3.04
N PRO A 202 20.50 -7.69 3.78
CA PRO A 202 21.00 -9.03 3.48
C PRO A 202 20.68 -9.39 2.02
N GLY A 203 21.68 -9.84 1.26
CA GLY A 203 21.54 -10.10 -0.18
C GLY A 203 21.99 -8.95 -1.09
N GLY A 204 22.43 -7.82 -0.51
CA GLY A 204 22.98 -6.69 -1.23
C GLY A 204 21.92 -5.79 -1.86
N PRO A 205 22.32 -4.85 -2.72
CA PRO A 205 21.41 -3.85 -3.23
C PRO A 205 20.35 -4.35 -4.20
N LYS A 206 19.16 -3.80 -4.03
CA LYS A 206 17.95 -4.19 -4.75
C LYS A 206 17.29 -2.98 -5.39
N ILE A 207 16.58 -3.19 -6.49
CA ILE A 207 15.96 -2.09 -7.23
C ILE A 207 14.86 -1.39 -6.40
N TYR A 208 14.20 -2.13 -5.51
CA TYR A 208 13.21 -1.58 -4.60
C TYR A 208 13.79 -0.69 -3.49
N ASP A 209 15.12 -0.66 -3.30
CA ASP A 209 15.75 0.30 -2.38
C ASP A 209 15.55 1.76 -2.85
N LEU A 210 15.23 1.97 -4.14
CA LEU A 210 14.86 3.28 -4.68
C LEU A 210 13.57 3.85 -4.06
N LEU A 211 12.73 3.02 -3.46
CA LEU A 211 11.51 3.47 -2.78
C LEU A 211 11.79 4.27 -1.50
N ASN A 212 13.00 4.13 -0.94
CA ASN A 212 13.46 4.93 0.20
C ASN A 212 13.65 6.41 -0.17
N GLU A 213 13.73 6.76 -1.46
CA GLU A 213 13.82 8.15 -1.91
C GLU A 213 12.47 8.90 -1.85
N LEU A 214 11.36 8.16 -1.77
CA LEU A 214 10.04 8.77 -1.71
C LEU A 214 9.73 9.22 -0.28
N PRO A 215 9.13 10.41 -0.09
CA PRO A 215 8.86 10.96 1.23
C PRO A 215 7.81 10.12 1.98
N LEU A 216 8.13 9.77 3.23
CA LEU A 216 7.20 9.15 4.18
C LEU A 216 6.50 10.18 5.09
N GLU A 217 6.91 11.45 5.02
CA GLU A 217 6.32 12.55 5.81
C GLU A 217 4.77 12.61 5.74
N PRO A 218 4.10 12.37 4.60
CA PRO A 218 2.64 12.43 4.55
C PRO A 218 1.92 11.41 5.44
N TYR A 219 2.59 10.32 5.82
CA TYR A 219 2.03 9.26 6.66
C TYR A 219 2.12 9.57 8.16
N GLY A 220 2.97 10.52 8.55
CA GLY A 220 3.16 10.90 9.95
C GLY A 220 3.42 9.68 10.84
N VAL A 221 2.61 9.52 11.88
CA VAL A 221 2.72 8.38 12.82
C VAL A 221 2.50 7.01 12.18
N LEU A 222 1.93 6.95 10.97
CA LEU A 222 1.65 5.71 10.23
C LEU A 222 2.77 5.34 9.25
N GLU A 223 3.89 6.08 9.21
CA GLU A 223 5.04 5.77 8.37
C GLU A 223 5.56 4.34 8.59
N TRP A 224 5.58 3.90 9.85
CA TRP A 224 6.04 2.56 10.24
C TRP A 224 5.18 1.47 9.63
N THR A 225 3.86 1.69 9.56
CA THR A 225 2.93 0.74 8.91
C THR A 225 3.21 0.62 7.42
N ILE A 226 3.65 1.70 6.76
CA ILE A 226 4.03 1.63 5.35
C ILE A 226 5.31 0.82 5.19
N VAL A 227 6.33 1.11 6.00
CA VAL A 227 7.61 0.38 5.96
C VAL A 227 7.39 -1.11 6.22
N ASP A 228 6.64 -1.48 7.25
CA ASP A 228 6.36 -2.90 7.58
C ASP A 228 5.69 -3.63 6.41
N ARG A 229 4.73 -2.98 5.72
CA ARG A 229 4.06 -3.57 4.56
C ARG A 229 4.97 -3.71 3.36
N GLU A 230 5.95 -2.83 3.20
CA GLU A 230 6.93 -2.94 2.14
C GLU A 230 7.92 -4.06 2.41
N GLU A 231 8.41 -4.19 3.65
CA GLU A 231 9.24 -5.32 4.08
C GLU A 231 8.54 -6.65 3.80
N GLU A 232 7.27 -6.79 4.19
CA GLU A 232 6.45 -7.98 3.91
C GLU A 232 6.39 -8.30 2.40
N ILE A 233 6.24 -7.28 1.55
CA ILE A 233 6.25 -7.46 0.08
C ILE A 233 7.64 -7.89 -0.41
N PHE A 234 8.71 -7.38 0.19
CA PHE A 234 10.09 -7.67 -0.24
C PHE A 234 10.52 -9.10 0.10
N GLU A 235 9.93 -9.70 1.13
CA GLU A 235 10.15 -11.09 1.54
C GLU A 235 9.62 -12.12 0.53
N PHE A 236 8.76 -11.75 -0.42
CA PHE A 236 8.23 -12.70 -1.41
C PHE A 236 9.30 -13.18 -2.40
N ALA A 237 9.87 -14.37 -2.15
CA ALA A 237 10.95 -14.94 -2.97
C ALA A 237 10.55 -15.20 -4.44
N ASP A 238 9.27 -15.49 -4.69
CA ASP A 238 8.75 -15.88 -6.01
C ASP A 238 8.28 -14.70 -6.87
N VAL A 239 8.45 -13.47 -6.38
CA VAL A 239 8.02 -12.25 -7.08
C VAL A 239 9.24 -11.48 -7.56
N LEU A 240 9.22 -11.05 -8.82
CA LEU A 240 10.27 -10.21 -9.39
C LEU A 240 10.39 -8.89 -8.63
N ASP A 241 11.60 -8.37 -8.52
CA ASP A 241 11.85 -7.15 -7.75
C ASP A 241 11.09 -5.93 -8.35
N GLU A 242 10.91 -5.88 -9.67
CA GLU A 242 10.12 -4.84 -10.35
C GLU A 242 8.62 -4.91 -10.01
N ASP A 243 8.07 -6.12 -9.88
CA ASP A 243 6.67 -6.31 -9.51
C ASP A 243 6.44 -5.96 -8.04
N LYS A 244 7.41 -6.26 -7.16
CA LYS A 244 7.41 -5.79 -5.76
C LYS A 244 7.38 -4.27 -5.66
N VAL A 245 8.15 -3.57 -6.50
CA VAL A 245 8.11 -2.10 -6.59
C VAL A 245 6.71 -1.61 -6.93
N MET A 246 6.04 -2.22 -7.93
CA MET A 246 4.67 -1.85 -8.29
C MET A 246 3.68 -2.10 -7.14
N MET A 247 3.81 -3.22 -6.43
CA MET A 247 2.97 -3.55 -5.27
C MET A 247 3.17 -2.55 -4.13
N ALA A 248 4.41 -2.22 -3.78
CA ALA A 248 4.74 -1.26 -2.74
C ALA A 248 4.26 0.17 -3.07
N LEU A 249 4.50 0.64 -4.30
CA LEU A 249 3.99 1.94 -4.79
C LEU A 249 2.47 2.00 -4.72
N TRP A 250 1.79 0.93 -5.13
CA TRP A 250 0.34 0.86 -5.04
C TRP A 250 -0.14 0.89 -3.60
N ASN A 251 0.51 0.14 -2.70
CA ASN A 251 0.19 0.12 -1.27
C ASN A 251 0.29 1.52 -0.65
N ARG A 252 1.41 2.21 -0.90
CA ARG A 252 1.63 3.61 -0.49
C ARG A 252 0.52 4.53 -0.99
N TRP A 253 0.19 4.47 -2.28
CA TRP A 253 -0.79 5.38 -2.86
C TRP A 253 -2.22 5.08 -2.41
N ILE A 254 -2.61 3.80 -2.39
CA ILE A 254 -3.98 3.41 -2.05
C ILE A 254 -4.28 3.69 -0.58
N PHE A 255 -3.28 3.71 0.31
CA PHE A 255 -3.44 4.03 1.72
C PHE A 255 -4.26 5.32 1.95
N PHE A 256 -3.91 6.41 1.27
CA PHE A 256 -4.67 7.67 1.35
C PHE A 256 -5.85 7.73 0.39
N ASN A 257 -5.73 7.07 -0.75
CA ASN A 257 -6.68 7.25 -1.85
C ASN A 257 -7.79 6.20 -1.86
N ARG A 258 -7.81 5.23 -0.93
CA ARG A 258 -8.76 4.10 -0.94
C ARG A 258 -10.20 4.54 -1.02
N VAL A 259 -10.60 5.52 -0.20
CA VAL A 259 -11.98 6.04 -0.16
C VAL A 259 -12.32 6.63 -1.52
N SER A 260 -11.53 7.58 -2.02
CA SER A 260 -11.76 8.20 -3.32
C SER A 260 -11.71 7.19 -4.48
N PHE A 261 -10.84 6.19 -4.40
CA PHE A 261 -10.69 5.14 -5.41
C PHE A 261 -11.92 4.23 -5.51
N VAL A 262 -12.51 3.88 -4.36
CA VAL A 262 -13.69 3.00 -4.29
C VAL A 262 -14.97 3.76 -4.64
N PHE A 263 -15.13 4.99 -4.14
CA PHE A 263 -16.38 5.73 -4.29
C PHE A 263 -16.48 6.56 -5.58
N ASN A 264 -15.37 7.05 -6.14
CA ASN A 264 -15.41 7.84 -7.38
C ASN A 264 -15.31 6.94 -8.63
N ARG A 265 -16.25 5.99 -8.75
CA ARG A 265 -16.37 5.13 -9.92
C ARG A 265 -17.14 5.84 -11.03
N GLU A 266 -16.41 6.36 -12.00
CA GLU A 266 -17.00 6.81 -13.27
C GLU A 266 -17.25 5.59 -14.17
N ASP A 267 -18.44 5.50 -14.75
CA ASP A 267 -18.85 4.40 -15.65
C ASP A 267 -18.69 2.98 -15.04
N GLY A 268 -18.74 2.87 -13.70
CA GLY A 268 -18.54 1.61 -12.98
C GLY A 268 -17.10 1.11 -12.93
N THR A 269 -16.12 1.91 -13.39
CA THR A 269 -14.69 1.55 -13.38
C THR A 269 -13.88 2.47 -12.48
N CYS A 270 -12.75 1.98 -11.97
CA CYS A 270 -11.80 2.79 -11.18
C CYS A 270 -10.70 3.41 -12.06
N ARG A 271 -10.94 3.57 -13.37
CA ARG A 271 -9.92 4.03 -14.34
C ARG A 271 -9.29 5.36 -13.95
N ALA A 272 -10.11 6.35 -13.56
CA ALA A 272 -9.63 7.67 -13.17
C ALA A 272 -8.71 7.61 -11.94
N GLY A 273 -9.00 6.72 -10.99
CA GLY A 273 -8.15 6.48 -9.83
C GLY A 273 -6.80 5.88 -10.21
N VAL A 274 -6.79 4.86 -11.07
CA VAL A 274 -5.54 4.26 -11.57
C VAL A 274 -4.72 5.27 -12.39
N GLN A 275 -5.38 6.12 -13.17
CA GLN A 275 -4.69 7.18 -13.91
C GLN A 275 -3.99 8.17 -12.95
N ARG A 276 -4.67 8.61 -11.88
CA ARG A 276 -4.06 9.48 -10.85
C ARG A 276 -2.89 8.80 -10.12
N PHE A 277 -2.97 7.49 -9.89
CA PHE A 277 -1.85 6.72 -9.35
C PHE A 277 -0.63 6.78 -10.29
N ILE A 278 -0.84 6.54 -11.59
CA ILE A 278 0.22 6.63 -12.58
C ILE A 278 0.77 8.06 -12.64
N ASP A 279 -0.08 9.08 -12.69
CA ASP A 279 0.34 10.48 -12.74
C ASP A 279 1.22 10.89 -11.55
N ALA A 280 0.90 10.38 -10.35
CA ALA A 280 1.68 10.66 -9.15
C ALA A 280 3.02 9.90 -9.09
N ASN A 281 3.11 8.73 -9.71
CA ASN A 281 4.23 7.80 -9.53
C ASN A 281 5.01 7.47 -10.81
N TYR A 282 4.68 8.05 -11.96
CA TYR A 282 5.23 7.65 -13.26
C TYR A 282 6.77 7.68 -13.28
N ALA A 283 7.39 8.67 -12.64
CA ALA A 283 8.84 8.77 -12.56
C ALA A 283 9.45 7.61 -11.78
N MET A 284 8.85 7.21 -10.65
CA MET A 284 9.36 6.08 -9.87
C MET A 284 9.05 4.74 -10.55
N ILE A 285 7.87 4.59 -11.15
CA ILE A 285 7.53 3.43 -11.98
C ILE A 285 8.58 3.27 -13.08
N HIS A 286 8.91 4.35 -13.80
CA HIS A 286 9.91 4.33 -14.85
C HIS A 286 11.31 3.92 -14.37
N ARG A 287 11.74 4.49 -13.24
CA ARG A 287 13.06 4.22 -12.66
C ARG A 287 13.18 2.79 -12.16
N ALA A 288 12.23 2.33 -11.35
CA ALA A 288 12.42 1.14 -10.51
C ALA A 288 11.61 -0.10 -10.93
N ALA A 289 10.48 0.06 -11.64
CA ALA A 289 9.64 -1.07 -12.07
C ALA A 289 9.71 -1.32 -13.59
N GLY A 290 9.71 -0.25 -14.38
CA GLY A 290 9.62 -0.32 -15.81
C GLY A 290 8.20 -0.55 -16.34
N TRP A 291 8.10 -0.59 -17.66
CA TRP A 291 6.84 -0.73 -18.38
C TRP A 291 6.23 -2.13 -18.25
N ALA A 292 7.07 -3.17 -18.23
CA ALA A 292 6.62 -4.56 -18.15
C ALA A 292 5.85 -4.84 -16.85
N ALA A 293 6.42 -4.43 -15.71
CA ALA A 293 5.79 -4.57 -14.39
C ALA A 293 4.50 -3.74 -14.28
N LEU A 294 4.49 -2.50 -14.80
CA LEU A 294 3.26 -1.70 -14.86
C LEU A 294 2.14 -2.43 -15.64
N ARG A 295 2.47 -3.03 -16.79
CA ARG A 295 1.48 -3.80 -17.57
C ARG A 295 0.97 -5.01 -16.78
N ALA A 296 1.85 -5.79 -16.15
CA ALA A 296 1.46 -6.94 -15.35
C ALA A 296 0.52 -6.52 -14.21
N PHE A 297 0.87 -5.46 -13.50
CA PHE A 297 0.06 -4.85 -12.45
C PHE A 297 -1.34 -4.42 -12.93
N LEU A 298 -1.45 -3.76 -14.08
CA LEU A 298 -2.75 -3.37 -14.65
C LEU A 298 -3.61 -4.58 -15.06
N ILE A 299 -2.99 -5.68 -15.50
CA ILE A 299 -3.70 -6.94 -15.78
C ILE A 299 -4.25 -7.54 -14.48
N ILE A 300 -3.50 -7.49 -13.38
CA ILE A 300 -3.98 -7.92 -12.05
C ILE A 300 -5.21 -7.09 -11.61
N LEU A 301 -5.18 -5.77 -11.81
CA LEU A 301 -6.35 -4.91 -11.53
C LEU A 301 -7.57 -5.27 -12.40
N THR A 302 -7.33 -5.73 -13.63
CA THR A 302 -8.39 -6.23 -14.51
C THR A 302 -8.98 -7.54 -13.98
N GLY A 303 -8.14 -8.47 -13.53
CA GLY A 303 -8.58 -9.73 -12.90
C GLY A 303 -9.46 -9.51 -11.67
N ASN A 304 -9.17 -8.46 -10.90
CA ASN A 304 -9.95 -8.04 -9.74
C ASN A 304 -11.17 -7.15 -10.08
N ARG A 305 -11.49 -6.98 -11.38
CA ARG A 305 -12.63 -6.17 -11.86
C ARG A 305 -12.60 -4.69 -11.44
N PHE A 306 -11.42 -4.11 -11.22
CA PHE A 306 -11.29 -2.67 -10.97
C PHE A 306 -11.31 -1.85 -12.26
N ILE A 307 -10.75 -2.39 -13.35
CA ILE A 307 -10.65 -1.78 -14.66
C ILE A 307 -10.92 -2.81 -15.76
N ASN A 308 -11.26 -2.37 -16.97
CA ASN A 308 -11.41 -3.26 -18.13
C ASN A 308 -10.12 -3.32 -18.96
N ILE A 309 -9.97 -4.33 -19.81
CA ILE A 309 -8.83 -4.46 -20.73
C ILE A 309 -8.66 -3.25 -21.67
N ARG A 310 -9.78 -2.61 -22.06
CA ARG A 310 -9.76 -1.37 -22.85
C ARG A 310 -9.14 -0.21 -22.08
N ASP A 311 -9.33 -0.18 -20.76
CA ASP A 311 -8.76 0.84 -19.89
C ASP A 311 -7.27 0.61 -19.68
N VAL A 312 -6.83 -0.66 -19.59
CA VAL A 312 -5.40 -1.02 -19.56
C VAL A 312 -4.66 -0.41 -20.76
N LEU A 313 -5.18 -0.57 -21.97
CA LEU A 313 -4.56 -0.02 -23.17
C LEU A 313 -4.48 1.51 -23.14
N LYS A 314 -5.53 2.18 -22.66
CA LYS A 314 -5.56 3.65 -22.52
C LYS A 314 -4.57 4.13 -21.45
N LEU A 315 -4.45 3.42 -20.34
CA LEU A 315 -3.53 3.74 -19.25
C LEU A 315 -2.07 3.53 -19.67
N LEU A 316 -1.77 2.48 -20.44
CA LEU A 316 -0.43 2.25 -21.00
C LEU A 316 -0.04 3.31 -22.04
N ASP A 317 -0.95 3.69 -22.95
CA ASP A 317 -0.70 4.81 -23.88
C ASP A 317 -0.49 6.12 -23.11
N HIS A 318 -1.28 6.35 -22.05
CA HIS A 318 -1.11 7.51 -21.19
C HIS A 318 0.26 7.55 -20.52
N TYR A 319 0.71 6.44 -19.95
CA TYR A 319 2.05 6.30 -19.37
C TYR A 319 3.16 6.54 -20.42
N ASP A 320 3.03 5.95 -21.61
CA ASP A 320 4.01 6.14 -22.70
C ASP A 320 4.14 7.61 -23.12
N ARG A 321 3.06 8.40 -23.03
CA ARG A 321 3.08 9.86 -23.28
C ARG A 321 3.78 10.63 -22.16
N LEU A 322 3.51 10.32 -20.89
CA LEU A 322 4.17 10.97 -19.75
C LEU A 322 5.68 10.80 -19.82
N VAL A 323 6.11 9.60 -20.18
CA VAL A 323 7.51 9.19 -20.22
C VAL A 323 8.18 9.55 -21.56
N LYS A 324 7.42 10.07 -22.53
CA LYS A 324 7.86 10.44 -23.89
C LYS A 324 8.59 9.29 -24.60
N ARG A 325 8.13 8.07 -24.39
CA ARG A 325 8.81 6.85 -24.84
C ARG A 325 9.09 6.80 -26.34
N LYS A 326 8.23 7.43 -27.16
CA LYS A 326 8.39 7.53 -28.62
C LYS A 326 9.62 8.33 -29.05
N GLU A 327 10.25 9.10 -28.16
CA GLU A 327 11.43 9.89 -28.45
C GLU A 327 12.74 9.13 -28.17
N TRP A 328 12.65 7.95 -27.55
CA TRP A 328 13.82 7.18 -27.16
C TRP A 328 14.38 6.34 -28.30
N TYR A 329 15.70 6.18 -28.30
CA TYR A 329 16.47 5.34 -29.23
C TYR A 329 16.30 5.70 -30.72
N LYS A 330 15.99 6.96 -31.02
CA LYS A 330 15.96 7.49 -32.39
C LYS A 330 17.34 7.67 -32.98
#